data_AF-A0A535XSL6-F1
#
_entry.id   AF-A0A535XSL6-F1
#
_cell.length_a   1.000
_cell.length_b   1.000
_cell.length_c   1.000
_cell.angle_alpha   90.00
_cell.angle_beta   90.00
_cell.angle_gamma   90.00
#
_symmetry.space_group_name_H-M   'P 1'
#
loop_
_entity.id
_entity.type
_entity.pdbx_description
1 polymer ?
#
loop_
_entity_poly.entity_id
_entity_poly.type
_entity_poly.pdbx_seq_one_letter_code
_entity_poly.pdbx_strand_id
1 'polypeptide(L)'
;RFDVVIGQMKQGILSLMEIEALAAGRPVITALDRTLYAPDPPPVVAVSGPDEIVAAVERLRRDPGELERISRESRDWAARNHGRAHHLALLETAYFGGSGPAVSS
;
A
#
# COMPACT_ATOMS: atom_id res chain seq x y z
N ARG A 1 -13.64 -4.18 -18.34
CA ARG A 1 -12.55 -3.39 -17.70
C ARG A 1 -12.44 -3.90 -16.26
N PHE A 2 -11.25 -4.21 -15.77
CA PHE A 2 -11.04 -4.76 -14.42
C PHE A 2 -10.44 -3.67 -13.53
N ASP A 3 -11.28 -3.00 -12.74
CA ASP A 3 -10.92 -1.79 -12.00
C ASP A 3 -10.41 -2.06 -10.57
N VAL A 4 -10.47 -3.30 -10.09
CA VAL A 4 -10.10 -3.69 -8.72
C VAL A 4 -9.14 -4.88 -8.75
N VAL A 5 -8.22 -4.92 -7.78
CA VAL A 5 -7.29 -6.05 -7.55
C VAL A 5 -7.67 -6.74 -6.23
N ILE A 6 -7.63 -8.08 -6.22
CA ILE A 6 -7.91 -8.87 -5.02
C ILE A 6 -6.66 -9.70 -4.71
N GLY A 7 -6.10 -9.52 -3.53
CA GLY A 7 -4.96 -10.29 -3.01
C GLY A 7 -5.28 -10.77 -1.61
N GLN A 8 -5.04 -12.04 -1.28
CA GLN A 8 -5.45 -12.64 0.01
C GLN A 8 -4.27 -13.35 0.67
N MET A 9 -3.18 -12.60 0.86
CA MET A 9 -1.99 -13.10 1.54
C MET A 9 -2.26 -13.31 3.03
N LYS A 10 -2.00 -14.51 3.56
CA LYS A 10 -2.33 -14.88 4.94
C LYS A 10 -1.57 -14.09 6.01
N GLN A 11 -0.43 -13.53 5.64
CA GLN A 11 0.44 -12.76 6.53
C GLN A 11 -0.11 -11.36 6.84
N GLY A 12 -1.20 -10.92 6.19
CA GLY A 12 -1.80 -9.60 6.44
C GLY A 12 -0.94 -8.43 5.95
N ILE A 13 -0.01 -8.69 5.03
CA ILE A 13 0.87 -7.67 4.42
C ILE A 13 0.50 -7.45 2.95
N LEU A 14 0.91 -6.31 2.44
CA LEU A 14 0.97 -6.02 1.00
C LEU A 14 2.24 -6.63 0.40
N SER A 15 2.09 -7.39 -0.67
CA SER A 15 3.22 -7.77 -1.52
C SER A 15 3.53 -6.64 -2.52
N LEU A 16 4.58 -6.83 -3.30
CA LEU A 16 4.93 -5.91 -4.39
C LEU A 16 3.76 -5.70 -5.36
N MET A 17 2.98 -6.75 -5.66
CA MET A 17 1.87 -6.65 -6.61
C MET A 17 0.74 -5.76 -6.10
N GLU A 18 0.40 -5.83 -4.80
CA GLU A 18 -0.57 -4.92 -4.21
C GLU A 18 -0.04 -3.48 -4.21
N ILE A 19 1.24 -3.27 -3.89
CA ILE A 19 1.84 -1.92 -3.91
C ILE A 19 1.82 -1.33 -5.34
N GLU A 20 2.15 -2.11 -6.36
CA GLU A 20 2.07 -1.68 -7.76
C GLU A 20 0.64 -1.37 -8.20
N ALA A 21 -0.35 -2.16 -7.75
CA ALA A 21 -1.76 -1.88 -7.99
C ALA A 21 -2.17 -0.54 -7.35
N LEU A 22 -1.77 -0.29 -6.11
CA LEU A 22 -2.02 0.99 -5.43
C LEU A 22 -1.35 2.16 -6.15
N ALA A 23 -0.10 1.99 -6.60
CA ALA A 23 0.62 2.99 -7.37
C ALA A 23 -0.04 3.28 -8.73
N ALA A 24 -0.69 2.29 -9.34
CA ALA A 24 -1.50 2.47 -10.55
C ALA A 24 -2.89 3.07 -10.26
N GLY A 25 -3.23 3.31 -8.99
CA GLY A 25 -4.55 3.78 -8.55
C GLY A 25 -5.65 2.75 -8.74
N ARG A 26 -5.32 1.47 -8.67
CA ARG A 26 -6.28 0.37 -8.70
C ARG A 26 -6.60 -0.03 -7.25
N PRO A 27 -7.84 0.15 -6.78
CA PRO A 27 -8.21 -0.26 -5.42
C PRO A 27 -7.91 -1.73 -5.18
N VAL A 28 -7.38 -2.02 -3.99
CA VAL A 28 -7.02 -3.38 -3.56
C VAL A 28 -7.98 -3.83 -2.48
N ILE A 29 -8.54 -5.03 -2.65
CA ILE A 29 -9.29 -5.75 -1.62
C ILE A 29 -8.37 -6.84 -1.06
N THR A 30 -8.02 -6.75 0.22
CA THR A 30 -7.01 -7.65 0.79
C THR A 30 -7.18 -7.91 2.28
N ALA A 31 -6.68 -9.05 2.75
CA ALA A 31 -6.46 -9.27 4.16
C ALA A 31 -5.31 -8.37 4.63
N LEU A 32 -5.55 -7.53 5.63
CA LEU A 32 -4.55 -6.57 6.12
C LEU A 32 -4.51 -6.56 7.65
N ASP A 33 -3.32 -6.77 8.21
CA ASP A 33 -3.05 -6.43 9.59
C ASP A 33 -2.65 -4.95 9.66
N ARG A 34 -3.59 -4.10 10.10
CA ARG A 34 -3.37 -2.65 10.20
C ARG A 34 -2.28 -2.26 11.20
N THR A 35 -1.97 -3.12 12.16
CA THR A 35 -0.96 -2.80 13.19
C THR A 35 0.44 -2.72 12.60
N LEU A 36 0.69 -3.45 11.51
CA LEU A 36 1.97 -3.44 10.77
C LEU A 36 2.22 -2.14 9.98
N TYR A 37 1.18 -1.32 9.80
CA TYR A 37 1.23 -0.10 9.00
C TYR A 37 0.96 1.17 9.82
N ALA A 38 1.03 1.10 11.16
CA ALA A 38 0.96 2.30 11.97
C ALA A 38 2.22 3.16 11.76
N PRO A 39 2.09 4.50 11.66
CA PRO A 39 0.88 5.30 11.81
C PRO A 39 0.12 5.62 10.50
N ASP A 40 0.64 5.24 9.33
CA ASP A 40 0.09 5.59 8.00
C ASP A 40 -0.39 4.33 7.23
N PRO A 41 -1.59 3.81 7.54
CA PRO A 41 -2.11 2.59 6.93
C PRO A 41 -2.40 2.76 5.43
N PRO A 42 -2.21 1.72 4.61
CA PRO A 42 -2.51 1.79 3.18
C PRO A 42 -4.02 1.92 2.93
N PRO A 43 -4.43 2.69 1.91
CA PRO A 43 -5.84 2.86 1.54
C PRO A 43 -6.31 1.65 0.72
N VAL A 44 -6.64 0.57 1.44
CA VAL A 44 -7.19 -0.67 0.89
C VAL A 44 -8.56 -0.98 1.50
N VAL A 45 -9.33 -1.84 0.84
CA VAL A 45 -10.50 -2.46 1.44
C VAL A 45 -10.07 -3.72 2.18
N ALA A 46 -9.91 -3.61 3.50
CA ALA A 46 -9.40 -4.67 4.36
C ALA A 46 -10.51 -5.68 4.73
N VAL A 47 -10.64 -6.76 3.95
CA VAL A 47 -11.59 -7.87 4.19
C VAL A 47 -10.99 -9.19 3.71
N SER A 48 -11.42 -10.31 4.31
CA SER A 48 -10.86 -11.64 4.01
C SER A 48 -11.90 -12.75 3.84
N GLY A 49 -13.15 -12.54 4.26
CA GLY A 49 -14.23 -13.50 4.05
C GLY A 49 -14.71 -13.51 2.59
N PRO A 50 -15.08 -14.66 2.01
CA PRO A 50 -15.61 -14.73 0.64
C PRO A 50 -16.82 -13.80 0.42
N ASP A 51 -17.79 -13.83 1.33
CA ASP A 51 -18.99 -12.98 1.24
C ASP A 51 -18.66 -11.49 1.41
N GLU A 52 -17.68 -11.18 2.26
CA GLU A 52 -17.20 -9.80 2.47
C GLU A 52 -16.51 -9.25 1.22
N ILE A 53 -15.72 -10.09 0.54
CA ILE A 53 -15.06 -9.74 -0.72
C ILE A 53 -16.11 -9.47 -1.80
N VAL A 54 -17.11 -10.33 -1.94
CA VAL A 54 -18.23 -10.11 -2.87
C VAL A 54 -18.95 -8.79 -2.54
N ALA A 55 -19.29 -8.57 -1.28
CA ALA A 55 -19.95 -7.34 -0.83
C ALA A 55 -19.08 -6.09 -1.11
N ALA A 56 -17.76 -6.17 -0.92
CA ALA A 56 -16.82 -5.09 -1.20
C ALA A 56 -16.76 -4.74 -2.70
N VAL A 57 -16.67 -5.75 -3.58
CA VAL A 57 -16.69 -5.54 -5.03
C VAL A 57 -18.01 -4.89 -5.45
N GLU A 58 -19.12 -5.42 -4.94
CA GLU A 58 -20.47 -4.93 -5.20
C GLU A 58 -20.69 -3.49 -4.72
N ARG A 59 -20.12 -3.12 -3.56
CA ARG A 59 -20.14 -1.76 -3.02
C ARG A 59 -19.36 -0.81 -3.91
N LEU A 60 -18.11 -1.12 -4.25
CA LEU A 60 -17.27 -0.28 -5.11
C LEU A 60 -17.85 -0.12 -6.52
N ARG A 61 -18.53 -1.15 -7.05
CA ARG A 61 -19.23 -1.04 -8.34
C ARG A 61 -20.39 -0.05 -8.29
N ARG A 62 -21.09 0.06 -7.17
CA ARG A 62 -22.25 0.96 -7.00
C ARG A 62 -21.87 2.37 -6.59
N ASP A 63 -20.64 2.59 -6.12
CA ASP A 63 -20.15 3.90 -5.69
C ASP A 63 -18.85 4.29 -6.44
N PRO A 64 -18.99 4.88 -7.65
CA PRO A 64 -17.84 5.40 -8.39
C PRO A 64 -17.06 6.50 -7.66
N GLY A 65 -17.73 7.26 -6.78
CA GLY A 65 -17.10 8.31 -6.00
C GLY A 65 -16.15 7.74 -4.95
N GLU A 66 -16.57 6.68 -4.27
CA GLU A 66 -15.69 5.93 -3.36
C GLU A 66 -14.53 5.28 -4.11
N LEU A 67 -14.79 4.67 -5.27
CA LEU A 67 -13.75 4.07 -6.10
C LEU A 67 -12.67 5.11 -6.47
N GLU A 68 -13.07 6.28 -7.00
CA GLU A 68 -12.15 7.36 -7.38
C GLU A 68 -11.37 7.91 -6.17
N ARG A 69 -12.04 8.02 -5.01
CA ARG A 69 -11.40 8.45 -3.76
C ARG A 69 -10.29 7.48 -3.35
N ILE A 70 -10.58 6.18 -3.28
CA ILE A 70 -9.60 5.16 -2.93
C ILE A 70 -8.46 5.16 -3.96
N SER A 71 -8.77 5.16 -5.25
CA SER A 71 -7.77 5.21 -6.33
C SER A 71 -6.77 6.36 -6.17
N ARG A 72 -7.24 7.56 -5.86
CA ARG A 72 -6.37 8.72 -5.62
C ARG A 72 -5.53 8.53 -4.35
N GLU A 73 -6.16 8.17 -3.24
CA GLU A 73 -5.47 7.95 -1.97
C GLU A 73 -4.38 6.86 -2.11
N SER A 74 -4.65 5.79 -2.86
CA SER A 74 -3.70 4.71 -3.14
C SER A 74 -2.46 5.21 -3.86
N ARG A 75 -2.62 6.05 -4.89
CA ARG A 75 -1.47 6.65 -5.60
C ARG A 75 -0.65 7.53 -4.67
N ASP A 76 -1.32 8.37 -3.88
CA ASP A 76 -0.66 9.29 -2.98
C ASP A 76 0.11 8.54 -1.88
N TRP A 77 -0.51 7.51 -1.28
CA TRP A 77 0.12 6.68 -0.26
C TRP A 77 1.33 5.91 -0.83
N ALA A 78 1.19 5.29 -2.00
CA ALA A 78 2.28 4.55 -2.64
C ALA A 78 3.44 5.48 -3.03
N ALA A 79 3.14 6.69 -3.53
CA ALA A 79 4.19 7.67 -3.86
C ALA A 79 4.94 8.15 -2.62
N ARG A 80 4.25 8.39 -1.49
CA ARG A 80 4.88 8.84 -0.24
C ARG A 80 5.71 7.76 0.45
N ASN A 81 5.20 6.52 0.50
CA ASN A 81 5.81 5.43 1.27
C ASN A 81 6.71 4.51 0.42
N HIS A 82 6.46 4.42 -0.88
CA HIS A 82 7.19 3.53 -1.79
C HIS A 82 7.75 4.24 -3.03
N GLY A 83 7.66 5.57 -3.09
CA GLY A 83 8.27 6.35 -4.16
C GLY A 83 9.79 6.26 -4.17
N ARG A 84 10.39 6.53 -5.34
CA ARG A 84 11.85 6.53 -5.52
C ARG A 84 12.56 7.46 -4.54
N ALA A 85 12.04 8.68 -4.36
CA ALA A 85 12.65 9.68 -3.48
C ALA A 85 12.69 9.20 -2.02
N HIS A 86 11.60 8.60 -1.55
CA HIS A 86 11.52 8.02 -0.20
C HIS A 86 12.52 6.88 -0.02
N HIS A 87 12.58 5.93 -0.96
CA HIS A 87 13.54 4.83 -0.92
C HIS A 87 15.00 5.32 -0.92
N LEU A 88 15.34 6.33 -1.72
CA LEU A 88 16.69 6.91 -1.72
C LEU A 88 17.05 7.53 -0.37
N ALA A 89 16.13 8.27 0.26
CA ALA A 89 16.36 8.86 1.58
C ALA A 89 16.60 7.78 2.66
N LEU A 90 15.83 6.69 2.62
CA LEU A 90 16.04 5.54 3.53
C LEU A 90 17.40 4.88 3.31
N LEU A 91 17.79 4.64 2.06
CA LEU A 91 19.09 4.06 1.74
C LEU A 91 20.23 4.98 2.17
N GLU A 92 20.12 6.28 1.88
CA GLU A 92 21.13 7.27 2.30
C GLU A 92 21.32 7.27 3.81
N THR A 93 20.21 7.26 4.56
CA THR A 93 20.25 7.17 6.03
C THR A 93 20.90 5.88 6.51
N ALA A 94 20.52 4.73 5.92
CA ALA A 94 21.00 3.42 6.35
C ALA A 94 22.50 3.21 6.06
N TYR A 95 22.99 3.71 4.92
CA TYR A 95 24.39 3.51 4.51
C TYR A 95 25.34 4.62 4.95
N PHE A 96 24.85 5.85 5.15
CA PHE A 96 25.70 7.02 5.41
C PHE A 96 25.30 7.82 6.68
N GLY A 97 24.15 7.51 7.29
CA GLY A 97 23.67 8.19 8.50
C GLY A 97 24.31 7.72 9.82
N GLY A 98 25.13 6.67 9.78
CA GLY A 98 25.99 6.26 10.90
C GLY A 98 27.40 6.78 10.70
N SER A 99 27.92 7.54 11.68
CA SER A 99 29.31 8.02 11.69
C SER A 99 30.28 6.89 11.34
N GLY A 100 30.94 7.00 10.18
CA GLY A 100 32.10 6.17 9.85
C GLY A 100 33.22 6.36 10.88
N PRO A 101 34.13 5.38 11.05
CA PRO A 101 35.17 5.46 12.05
C PRO A 101 36.05 6.68 11.82
N ALA A 102 36.35 7.42 12.89
CA ALA A 102 37.38 8.45 12.86
C ALA A 102 38.71 7.77 12.50
N VAL A 103 39.14 7.95 11.25
CA VAL A 103 40.49 7.60 10.84
C VAL A 103 41.41 8.69 11.38
N SER A 104 41.89 8.52 12.60
CA SER A 104 42.95 9.36 13.16
C SER A 104 44.25 9.09 12.42
N SER A 105 44.86 10.18 11.91
CA SER A 105 46.22 10.20 11.36
C SER A 105 47.28 10.11 12.45
#